data_AF-X0WE71-F1
#
_entry.id   AF-X0WE71-F1
#
_cell.length_a   1.000
_cell.length_b   1.000
_cell.length_c   1.000
_cell.angle_alpha   90.00
_cell.angle_beta   90.00
_cell.angle_gamma   90.00
#
_symmetry.space_group_name_H-M   'P 1'
#
loop_
_entity.id
_entity.type
_entity.pdbx_description
1 polymer ?
#
loop_
_entity_poly.entity_id
_entity_poly.type
_entity_poly.pdbx_seq_one_letter_code
_entity_poly.pdbx_strand_id
1 'polypeptide(L)'
;DGEKLALLVHDESGKWEKPDNILNNWRVTKTCLRLGSRIIGKCMMGSTSNALDKGGSNFKKLYNDSDVTKRNANGQTRSGLYSLFIPMEWNYEGFIDEFGKPVFDTPRRDVRGPDGELIDIGIIEYWNNEVEGLKGDQDGLNEFYRQFPRTKEHAFRDETKSSLFNLTKIYEQIDYNEGIRNTSVITTGSFQWVNGVKDTQVAFTPDPNGRFKVSWVPPRNLQNRVIVKNGIKYPGNEHVGAFGCDSYDISGTVDGRGSNGALHGLTKFSM
;
A
#
# COMPACT_ATOMS: atom_id res chain seq x y z
N ASP A 1 -32.12 3.78 25.50
CA ASP A 1 -31.75 4.69 24.40
C ASP A 1 -31.37 6.06 24.90
N GLY A 2 -30.07 6.36 24.92
CA GLY A 2 -29.62 7.75 25.00
C GLY A 2 -29.81 8.39 23.63
N GLU A 3 -30.71 9.36 23.51
CA GLU A 3 -31.22 9.82 22.22
C GLU A 3 -30.15 10.41 21.28
N LYS A 4 -29.03 10.91 21.80
CA LYS A 4 -28.09 11.77 21.07
C LYS A 4 -26.68 11.64 21.64
N LEU A 5 -25.73 11.18 20.83
CA LEU A 5 -24.32 11.12 21.20
C LEU A 5 -23.57 12.29 20.55
N ALA A 6 -22.85 13.09 21.35
CA ALA A 6 -22.06 14.22 20.84
C ALA A 6 -20.67 13.78 20.35
N LEU A 7 -20.04 12.85 21.07
CA LEU A 7 -18.74 12.30 20.75
C LEU A 7 -18.70 10.81 21.05
N LEU A 8 -18.21 10.03 20.09
CA LEU A 8 -17.89 8.62 20.24
C LEU A 8 -16.38 8.44 20.05
N VAL A 9 -15.71 7.81 21.00
CA VAL A 9 -14.29 7.50 20.86
C VAL A 9 -14.14 5.99 20.84
N HIS A 10 -13.63 5.48 19.74
CA HIS A 10 -13.22 4.10 19.58
C HIS A 10 -11.70 4.04 19.54
N ASP A 11 -11.15 3.24 20.43
CA ASP A 11 -9.73 2.96 20.50
C ASP A 11 -9.46 1.49 20.15
N GLU A 12 -8.31 1.24 19.54
CA GLU A 12 -7.88 -0.09 19.06
C GLU A 12 -8.96 -0.83 18.23
N SER A 13 -9.75 -0.05 17.49
CA SER A 13 -10.95 -0.50 16.78
C SER A 13 -10.68 -1.49 15.63
N GLY A 14 -9.46 -1.49 15.12
CA GLY A 14 -8.99 -2.43 14.09
C GLY A 14 -8.64 -3.81 14.63
N LYS A 15 -8.67 -4.00 15.95
CA LYS A 15 -8.46 -5.28 16.63
C LYS A 15 -9.76 -5.98 17.02
N TRP A 16 -10.92 -5.37 16.74
CA TRP A 16 -12.21 -5.89 17.17
C TRP A 16 -12.66 -7.07 16.29
N GLU A 17 -12.72 -8.25 16.90
CA GLU A 17 -13.12 -9.51 16.26
C GLU A 17 -14.59 -9.89 16.57
N LYS A 18 -14.93 -11.17 16.42
CA LYS A 18 -16.28 -11.70 16.67
C LYS A 18 -16.59 -11.69 18.19
N PRO A 19 -17.87 -11.54 18.59
CA PRO A 19 -19.07 -11.52 17.74
C PRO A 19 -19.32 -10.18 17.02
N ASP A 20 -18.88 -9.05 17.58
CA ASP A 20 -19.14 -7.72 17.04
C ASP A 20 -17.86 -7.03 16.55
N ASN A 21 -17.57 -7.22 15.26
CA ASN A 21 -16.50 -6.49 14.60
C ASN A 21 -16.85 -5.00 14.41
N ILE A 22 -15.84 -4.20 14.08
CA ILE A 22 -15.98 -2.75 13.93
C ILE A 22 -17.00 -2.32 12.87
N LEU A 23 -17.22 -3.10 11.81
CA LEU A 23 -18.22 -2.76 10.78
C LEU A 23 -19.64 -2.90 11.31
N ASN A 24 -19.91 -3.94 12.12
CA ASN A 24 -21.20 -4.15 12.74
C ASN A 24 -21.47 -3.08 13.80
N ASN A 25 -20.49 -2.82 14.68
CA ASN A 25 -20.61 -1.77 15.68
C ASN A 25 -20.88 -0.41 15.03
N TRP A 26 -20.09 -0.03 14.02
CA TRP A 26 -20.21 1.27 13.37
C TRP A 26 -21.56 1.47 12.68
N ARG A 27 -22.15 0.41 12.10
CA ARG A 27 -23.49 0.48 11.51
C ARG A 27 -24.55 0.90 12.53
N VAL A 28 -24.42 0.46 13.78
CA VAL A 28 -25.35 0.79 14.86
C VAL A 28 -25.01 2.16 15.44
N THR A 29 -23.76 2.37 15.87
CA THR A 29 -23.35 3.58 16.61
C THR A 29 -23.38 4.85 15.75
N LYS A 30 -23.21 4.73 14.43
CA LYS A 30 -23.40 5.85 13.49
C LYS A 30 -24.79 6.45 13.55
N THR A 31 -25.82 5.66 13.85
CA THR A 31 -27.20 6.18 13.93
C THR A 31 -27.39 7.10 15.13
N CYS A 32 -26.70 6.83 16.25
CA CYS A 32 -26.69 7.67 17.45
C CYS A 32 -26.02 9.04 17.26
N LEU A 33 -25.22 9.20 16.19
CA LEU A 33 -24.51 10.44 15.83
C LEU A 33 -25.27 11.27 14.79
N ARG A 34 -26.49 10.86 14.41
CA ARG A 34 -27.29 11.49 13.36
C ARG A 34 -28.75 11.68 13.77
N LEU A 35 -29.33 12.79 13.32
CA LEU A 35 -30.77 13.05 13.37
C LEU A 35 -31.26 13.36 11.95
N GLY A 36 -31.80 12.34 11.28
CA GLY A 36 -32.14 12.41 9.86
C GLY A 36 -30.91 12.72 8.98
N SER A 37 -30.96 13.83 8.24
CA SER A 37 -29.83 14.33 7.44
C SER A 37 -28.77 15.06 8.26
N ARG A 38 -29.09 15.50 9.49
CA ARG A 38 -28.17 16.28 10.34
C ARG A 38 -27.21 15.37 11.08
N ILE A 39 -25.91 15.65 10.96
CA ILE A 39 -24.88 15.05 11.81
C ILE A 39 -24.87 15.83 13.13
N ILE A 40 -25.11 15.14 14.25
CA ILE A 40 -25.23 15.75 15.59
C ILE A 40 -24.07 15.40 16.52
N GLY A 41 -23.22 14.46 16.13
CA GLY A 41 -22.01 14.09 16.87
C GLY A 41 -20.87 13.66 15.95
N LYS A 42 -19.70 13.41 16.54
CA LYS A 42 -18.50 12.95 15.86
C LYS A 42 -18.03 11.62 16.42
N CYS A 43 -17.35 10.84 15.59
CA CYS A 43 -16.62 9.66 16.05
C CYS A 43 -15.13 9.84 15.75
N MET A 44 -14.30 9.61 16.75
CA MET A 44 -12.86 9.41 16.60
C MET A 44 -12.60 7.92 16.70
N MET A 45 -11.93 7.36 15.69
CA MET A 45 -11.71 5.93 15.58
C MET A 45 -10.23 5.68 15.31
N GLY A 46 -9.48 5.48 16.39
CA GLY A 46 -8.05 5.16 16.37
C GLY A 46 -7.82 3.65 16.34
N SER A 47 -6.77 3.22 15.67
CA SER A 47 -6.24 1.86 15.78
C SER A 47 -4.89 1.72 15.10
N THR A 48 -4.05 0.84 15.64
CA THR A 48 -3.07 0.12 14.82
C THR A 48 -3.80 -0.99 14.06
N SER A 49 -3.37 -1.32 12.84
CA SER A 49 -4.03 -2.39 12.08
C SER A 49 -3.47 -3.74 12.52
N ASN A 50 -4.33 -4.63 13.00
CA ASN A 50 -3.98 -6.03 13.14
C ASN A 50 -3.77 -6.70 11.77
N ALA A 51 -3.34 -7.97 11.80
CA ALA A 51 -3.39 -8.84 10.65
C ALA A 51 -4.80 -8.87 10.02
N LEU A 52 -4.88 -9.09 8.71
CA LEU A 52 -6.14 -8.95 7.97
C LEU A 52 -7.20 -9.95 8.43
N ASP A 53 -6.80 -11.14 8.84
CA ASP A 53 -7.64 -12.19 9.41
C ASP A 53 -8.11 -11.89 10.85
N LYS A 54 -7.34 -11.12 11.62
CA LYS A 54 -7.62 -10.70 13.01
C LYS A 54 -8.27 -9.33 13.13
N GLY A 55 -9.29 -9.08 12.32
CA GLY A 55 -10.03 -7.81 12.29
C GLY A 55 -9.47 -6.71 11.37
N GLY A 56 -8.20 -6.84 10.93
CA GLY A 56 -7.57 -5.86 10.04
C GLY A 56 -8.30 -5.67 8.70
N SER A 57 -8.89 -6.73 8.14
CA SER A 57 -9.70 -6.65 6.91
C SER A 57 -10.96 -5.78 7.07
N ASN A 58 -11.61 -5.86 8.23
CA ASN A 58 -12.78 -5.05 8.56
C ASN A 58 -12.39 -3.58 8.69
N PHE A 59 -11.26 -3.31 9.36
CA PHE A 59 -10.74 -1.95 9.50
C PHE A 59 -10.29 -1.37 8.16
N LYS A 60 -9.57 -2.13 7.33
CA LYS A 60 -9.17 -1.75 5.97
C LYS A 60 -10.37 -1.38 5.10
N LYS A 61 -11.45 -2.18 5.18
CA LYS A 61 -12.69 -1.88 4.47
C LYS A 61 -13.32 -0.57 4.97
N LEU A 62 -13.40 -0.37 6.29
CA LEU A 62 -13.94 0.85 6.87
C LEU A 62 -13.11 2.08 6.51
N TYR A 63 -11.78 1.96 6.54
CA TYR A 63 -10.83 2.99 6.14
C TYR A 63 -11.02 3.39 4.67
N ASN A 64 -11.10 2.41 3.77
CA ASN A 64 -11.34 2.65 2.34
C ASN A 64 -12.72 3.26 2.06
N ASP A 65 -13.72 2.91 2.86
CA ASP A 65 -15.08 3.46 2.78
C ASP A 65 -15.18 4.91 3.27
N SER A 66 -14.13 5.37 3.95
CA SER A 66 -13.98 6.72 4.50
C SER A 66 -13.19 7.66 3.59
N ASP A 67 -12.82 7.20 2.40
CA ASP A 67 -12.12 7.97 1.37
C ASP A 67 -12.95 9.19 0.92
N VAL A 68 -12.48 10.39 1.27
CA VAL A 68 -13.16 11.66 1.02
C VAL A 68 -13.30 12.01 -0.46
N THR A 69 -12.53 11.35 -1.34
CA THR A 69 -12.64 11.50 -2.79
C THR A 69 -13.83 10.73 -3.36
N LYS A 70 -14.40 9.78 -2.60
CA LYS A 70 -15.52 8.93 -2.98
C LYS A 70 -16.74 9.26 -2.12
N ARG A 71 -17.59 10.14 -2.64
CA ARG A 71 -18.83 10.57 -1.97
C ARG A 71 -20.05 10.18 -2.78
N ASN A 72 -21.14 9.87 -2.07
CA ASN A 72 -22.44 9.69 -2.69
C ASN A 72 -23.03 11.06 -3.12
N ALA A 73 -24.18 11.03 -3.79
CA ALA A 73 -24.90 12.25 -4.20
C ALA A 73 -25.29 13.18 -3.04
N ASN A 74 -25.31 12.66 -1.81
CA ASN A 74 -25.56 13.43 -0.58
C ASN A 74 -24.28 13.99 0.06
N GLY A 75 -23.13 13.91 -0.63
CA GLY A 75 -21.85 14.45 -0.17
C GLY A 75 -21.19 13.66 0.97
N GLN A 76 -21.63 12.44 1.27
CA GLN A 76 -21.06 11.60 2.33
C GLN A 76 -20.23 10.45 1.77
N THR A 77 -19.15 10.11 2.48
CA THR A 77 -18.40 8.87 2.25
C THR A 77 -19.28 7.66 2.57
N ARG A 78 -18.93 6.48 2.06
CA ARG A 78 -19.73 5.26 2.29
C ARG A 78 -19.84 4.94 3.79
N SER A 79 -18.75 5.11 4.53
CA SER A 79 -18.73 4.94 5.99
C SER A 79 -19.39 6.11 6.73
N GLY A 80 -19.38 7.33 6.18
CA GLY A 80 -19.72 8.57 6.88
C GLY A 80 -18.57 9.12 7.75
N LEU A 81 -17.42 8.45 7.77
CA LEU A 81 -16.17 8.88 8.40
C LEU A 81 -15.19 9.42 7.36
N TYR A 82 -14.11 10.06 7.81
CA TYR A 82 -12.98 10.46 6.97
C TYR A 82 -11.79 9.56 7.31
N SER A 83 -11.11 9.04 6.29
CA SER A 83 -9.85 8.33 6.50
C SER A 83 -8.70 9.31 6.69
N LEU A 84 -7.95 9.10 7.76
CA LEU A 84 -6.71 9.81 8.08
C LEU A 84 -5.64 8.77 8.37
N PHE A 85 -4.47 8.91 7.76
CA PHE A 85 -3.30 8.11 8.09
C PHE A 85 -2.22 9.04 8.61
N ILE A 86 -1.71 8.76 9.80
CA ILE A 86 -0.61 9.48 10.42
C ILE A 86 0.57 8.50 10.45
N PRO A 87 1.65 8.75 9.69
CA PRO A 87 2.85 7.93 9.77
C PRO A 87 3.44 7.96 11.18
N MET A 88 3.99 6.84 11.63
CA MET A 88 4.48 6.70 13.01
C MET A 88 5.52 7.76 13.40
N GLU A 89 6.31 8.28 12.44
CA GLU A 89 7.34 9.29 12.68
C GLU A 89 6.81 10.61 13.26
N TRP A 90 5.50 10.85 13.19
CA TRP A 90 4.89 12.07 13.71
C TRP A 90 4.56 12.01 15.20
N ASN A 91 4.51 10.82 15.80
CA ASN A 91 3.98 10.63 17.14
C ASN A 91 4.62 9.45 17.90
N TYR A 92 5.83 9.06 17.53
CA TYR A 92 6.57 8.00 18.21
C TYR A 92 7.18 8.53 19.52
N GLU A 93 6.86 7.88 20.63
CA GLU A 93 7.32 8.26 21.97
C GLU A 93 8.84 8.12 22.11
N GLY A 94 9.50 9.10 22.74
CA GLY A 94 10.96 9.17 22.83
C GLY A 94 11.64 9.90 21.66
N PHE A 95 10.89 10.31 20.63
CA PHE A 95 11.41 11.06 19.49
C PHE A 95 10.64 12.37 19.25
N ILE A 96 10.11 12.95 20.33
CA ILE A 96 9.43 14.24 20.34
C ILE A 96 10.29 15.17 21.19
N ASP A 97 10.61 16.36 20.69
CA ASP A 97 11.40 17.35 21.43
C ASP A 97 10.60 18.03 22.56
N GLU A 98 11.30 18.80 23.39
CA GLU A 98 10.74 19.59 24.48
C GLU A 98 9.63 20.58 24.05
N PHE A 99 9.50 20.86 22.74
CA PHE A 99 8.48 21.73 22.16
C PHE A 99 7.31 20.96 21.52
N GLY A 100 7.28 19.63 21.66
CA GLY A 100 6.24 18.78 21.10
C GLY A 100 6.39 18.51 19.61
N LYS A 101 7.59 18.68 19.03
CA LYS A 101 7.86 18.43 17.61
C LYS A 101 8.58 17.09 17.41
N PRO A 102 8.20 16.30 16.41
CA PRO A 102 8.92 15.07 16.09
C PRO A 102 10.34 15.37 15.60
N VAL A 103 11.31 14.58 16.10
CA VAL A 103 12.71 14.61 15.71
C VAL A 103 12.94 13.57 14.61
N PHE A 104 12.69 13.97 13.36
CA PHE A 104 12.77 13.09 12.19
C PHE A 104 14.18 12.54 11.94
N ASP A 105 15.13 13.46 11.79
CA ASP A 105 16.52 13.17 11.47
C ASP A 105 17.39 13.24 12.72
N THR A 106 18.48 12.46 12.73
CA THR A 106 19.46 12.46 13.81
C THR A 106 20.02 13.87 14.03
N PRO A 107 19.83 14.44 15.23
CA PRO A 107 20.13 15.84 15.46
C PRO A 107 21.64 16.08 15.52
N ARG A 108 22.08 17.22 14.96
CA ARG A 108 23.51 17.63 14.97
C ARG A 108 23.95 18.33 16.25
N ARG A 109 22.99 18.59 17.13
CA ARG A 109 23.14 19.30 18.40
C ARG A 109 22.23 18.63 19.41
N ASP A 110 22.50 18.84 20.69
CA ASP A 110 21.66 18.35 21.77
C ASP A 110 20.20 18.77 21.54
N VAL A 111 19.34 17.78 21.36
CA VAL A 111 17.88 17.91 21.37
C VAL A 111 17.39 17.04 22.51
N ARG A 112 16.52 17.61 23.34
CA ARG A 112 15.98 16.93 24.51
C ARG A 112 14.50 16.63 24.33
N GLY A 113 14.06 15.51 24.88
CA GLY A 113 12.66 15.19 25.03
C GLY A 113 11.99 15.99 26.15
N PRO A 114 10.65 15.92 26.29
CA PRO A 114 9.90 16.54 27.38
C PRO A 114 10.32 16.08 28.79
N ASP A 115 10.93 14.89 28.89
CA ASP A 115 11.50 14.31 30.11
C ASP A 115 12.94 14.81 30.40
N GLY A 116 13.54 15.57 29.48
CA GLY A 116 14.89 16.10 29.59
C GLY A 116 15.98 15.16 29.09
N GLU A 117 15.62 13.96 28.64
CA GLU A 117 16.52 12.96 28.05
C GLU A 117 17.01 13.41 26.68
N LEU A 118 18.25 13.03 26.33
CA LEU A 118 18.82 13.36 25.03
C LEU A 118 18.27 12.43 23.95
N ILE A 119 17.91 13.01 22.81
CA ILE A 119 17.53 12.28 21.60
C ILE A 119 18.76 12.19 20.70
N ASP A 120 19.50 11.09 20.82
CA ASP A 120 20.78 10.91 20.11
C ASP A 120 20.62 10.45 18.65
N ILE A 121 19.47 9.87 18.33
CA ILE A 121 19.13 9.33 17.00
C ILE A 121 17.73 9.79 16.59
N GLY A 122 17.55 10.13 15.32
CA GLY A 122 16.25 10.53 14.78
C GLY A 122 15.35 9.32 14.55
N ILE A 123 14.04 9.53 14.60
CA ILE A 123 13.07 8.43 14.47
C ILE A 123 13.20 7.68 13.14
N ILE A 124 13.58 8.36 12.05
CA ILE A 124 13.75 7.71 10.75
C ILE A 124 14.91 6.71 10.79
N GLU A 125 16.03 7.09 11.40
CA GLU A 125 17.21 6.23 11.50
C GLU A 125 16.95 5.08 12.49
N TYR A 126 16.34 5.37 13.64
CA TYR A 126 15.92 4.36 14.60
C TYR A 126 15.01 3.30 13.95
N TRP A 127 13.96 3.74 13.25
CA TRP A 127 13.03 2.85 12.58
C TRP A 127 13.72 2.02 11.49
N ASN A 128 14.65 2.60 10.72
CA ASN A 128 15.42 1.85 9.73
C ASN A 128 16.30 0.78 10.40
N ASN A 129 16.91 1.08 11.54
CA ASN A 129 17.72 0.12 12.29
C ASN A 129 16.88 -1.07 12.78
N GLU A 130 15.66 -0.83 13.27
CA GLU A 130 14.71 -1.89 13.64
C GLU A 130 14.33 -2.75 12.43
N VAL A 131 14.03 -2.13 11.29
CA VAL A 131 13.75 -2.84 10.02
C VAL A 131 14.93 -3.70 9.59
N GLU A 132 16.15 -3.16 9.62
CA GLU A 132 17.37 -3.91 9.29
C GLU A 132 17.58 -5.10 10.23
N GLY A 133 17.35 -4.91 11.53
CA GLY A 133 17.44 -5.96 12.54
C GLY A 133 16.44 -7.10 12.31
N LEU A 134 15.26 -6.79 11.79
CA LEU A 134 14.19 -7.75 11.53
C LEU A 134 14.24 -8.38 10.14
N LYS A 135 15.20 -8.04 9.27
CA LYS A 135 15.30 -8.67 7.93
C LYS A 135 15.43 -10.20 7.96
N GLY A 136 15.97 -10.76 9.04
CA GLY A 136 16.07 -12.21 9.24
C GLY A 136 14.79 -12.86 9.79
N ASP A 137 13.86 -12.08 10.35
CA ASP A 137 12.58 -12.52 10.90
C ASP A 137 11.44 -11.80 10.18
N GLN A 138 10.96 -12.43 9.11
CA GLN A 138 9.95 -11.83 8.25
C GLN A 138 8.60 -11.60 8.96
N ASP A 139 8.24 -12.49 9.89
CA ASP A 139 6.97 -12.39 10.60
C ASP A 139 7.05 -11.20 11.57
N GLY A 140 8.16 -11.09 12.30
CA GLY A 140 8.48 -9.92 13.13
C GLY A 140 8.54 -8.63 12.33
N LEU A 141 9.16 -8.63 11.14
CA LEU A 141 9.24 -7.45 10.26
C LEU A 141 7.85 -6.99 9.78
N ASN A 142 7.00 -7.92 9.35
CA ASN A 142 5.64 -7.59 8.91
C ASN A 142 4.77 -7.09 10.08
N GLU A 143 4.98 -7.64 11.28
CA GLU A 143 4.33 -7.12 12.48
C GLU A 143 4.82 -5.72 12.83
N PHE A 144 6.13 -5.49 12.81
CA PHE A 144 6.73 -4.17 13.04
C PHE A 144 6.18 -3.13 12.07
N TYR A 145 6.07 -3.45 10.77
CA TYR A 145 5.46 -2.54 9.80
C TYR A 145 4.01 -2.20 10.10
N ARG A 146 3.21 -3.14 10.64
CA ARG A 146 1.82 -2.88 11.01
C ARG A 146 1.71 -2.04 12.28
N GLN A 147 2.59 -2.27 13.25
CA GLN A 147 2.62 -1.54 14.52
C GLN A 147 3.16 -0.12 14.34
N PHE A 148 4.20 0.04 13.53
CA PHE A 148 4.90 1.30 13.26
C PHE A 148 4.90 1.62 11.76
N PRO A 149 3.72 1.88 11.17
CA PRO A 149 3.59 2.11 9.74
C PRO A 149 4.06 3.51 9.35
N ARG A 150 4.83 3.60 8.27
CA ARG A 150 5.20 4.86 7.61
C ARG A 150 4.34 5.15 6.38
N THR A 151 3.73 4.10 5.82
CA THR A 151 2.79 4.16 4.69
C THR A 151 1.50 3.40 5.03
N LYS A 152 0.44 3.62 4.25
CA LYS A 152 -0.82 2.88 4.43
C LYS A 152 -0.62 1.40 4.11
N GLU A 153 0.28 1.11 3.20
CA GLU A 153 0.66 -0.22 2.76
C GLU A 153 1.36 -0.98 3.88
N HIS A 154 2.24 -0.33 4.65
CA HIS A 154 2.78 -0.89 5.90
C HIS A 154 1.66 -1.26 6.88
N ALA A 155 0.70 -0.35 7.10
CA ALA A 155 -0.39 -0.57 8.03
C ALA A 155 -1.27 -1.77 7.62
N PHE A 156 -1.53 -1.96 6.33
CA PHE A 156 -2.46 -2.99 5.85
C PHE A 156 -1.78 -4.23 5.25
N ARG A 157 -0.54 -4.54 5.67
CA ARG A 157 0.16 -5.79 5.29
C ARG A 157 -0.54 -7.02 5.87
N ASP A 158 -0.54 -8.08 5.09
CA ASP A 158 -1.07 -9.38 5.48
C ASP A 158 -0.01 -10.27 6.15
N GLU A 159 -0.44 -11.23 6.98
CA GLU A 159 0.44 -12.28 7.50
C GLU A 159 0.83 -13.26 6.36
N THR A 160 2.07 -13.75 6.42
CA THR A 160 2.69 -14.68 5.44
C THR A 160 1.98 -16.04 5.32
N LYS A 161 1.08 -16.37 6.24
CA LYS A 161 0.69 -17.75 6.57
C LYS A 161 -0.23 -18.47 5.57
N SER A 162 -0.77 -17.81 4.55
CA SER A 162 -1.77 -18.43 3.66
C SER A 162 -1.57 -18.19 2.16
N SER A 163 -0.46 -17.56 1.76
CA SER A 163 -0.18 -17.33 0.35
C SER A 163 0.64 -18.47 -0.25
N LEU A 164 0.17 -18.98 -1.39
CA LEU A 164 0.95 -19.91 -2.25
C LEU A 164 2.22 -19.23 -2.80
N PHE A 165 2.22 -17.90 -2.87
CA PHE A 165 3.36 -17.09 -3.30
C PHE A 165 4.21 -16.65 -2.13
N ASN A 166 5.51 -16.50 -2.37
CA ASN A 166 6.46 -15.97 -1.39
C ASN A 166 6.13 -14.48 -1.12
N LEU A 167 5.36 -14.23 -0.06
CA LEU A 167 4.93 -12.89 0.34
C LEU A 167 6.10 -11.98 0.69
N THR A 168 7.21 -12.53 1.19
CA THR A 168 8.46 -11.77 1.42
C THR A 168 8.91 -11.10 0.14
N LYS A 169 9.08 -11.89 -0.95
CA LYS A 169 9.53 -11.36 -2.24
C LYS A 169 8.53 -10.36 -2.83
N ILE A 170 7.24 -10.57 -2.59
CA ILE A 170 6.20 -9.64 -3.02
C ILE A 170 6.32 -8.32 -2.25
N TYR A 171 6.45 -8.34 -0.92
CA TYR A 171 6.57 -7.13 -0.12
C TYR A 171 7.89 -6.40 -0.37
N GLU A 172 9.02 -7.10 -0.47
CA GLU A 172 10.30 -6.52 -0.90
C GLU A 172 10.14 -5.77 -2.23
N GLN A 173 9.45 -6.37 -3.20
CA GLN A 173 9.20 -5.75 -4.49
C GLN A 173 8.23 -4.55 -4.40
N ILE A 174 7.21 -4.63 -3.56
CA ILE A 174 6.27 -3.51 -3.29
C ILE A 174 7.05 -2.34 -2.69
N ASP A 175 7.86 -2.59 -1.67
CA ASP A 175 8.66 -1.57 -0.97
C ASP A 175 9.65 -0.90 -1.91
N TYR A 176 10.35 -1.71 -2.71
CA TYR A 176 11.23 -1.21 -3.76
C TYR A 176 10.47 -0.33 -4.77
N ASN A 177 9.30 -0.78 -5.24
CA ASN A 177 8.48 -0.02 -6.19
C ASN A 177 7.94 1.30 -5.60
N GLU A 178 7.59 1.32 -4.31
CA GLU A 178 7.19 2.54 -3.60
C GLU A 178 8.35 3.51 -3.44
N GLY A 179 9.52 3.02 -3.05
CA GLY A 179 10.75 3.82 -2.98
C GLY A 179 11.11 4.48 -4.31
N ILE A 180 10.94 3.75 -5.44
CA ILE A 180 11.21 4.29 -6.77
C ILE A 180 10.25 5.40 -7.18
N ARG A 181 9.00 5.44 -6.69
CA ARG A 181 8.05 6.51 -7.07
C ARG A 181 8.57 7.91 -6.72
N ASN A 182 9.46 8.01 -5.74
CA ASN A 182 10.10 9.27 -5.33
C ASN A 182 11.36 9.61 -6.12
N THR A 183 11.80 8.74 -7.05
CA THR A 183 12.92 8.97 -7.95
C THR A 183 12.42 9.21 -9.38
N SER A 184 13.09 10.11 -10.11
CA SER A 184 12.78 10.55 -11.48
C SER A 184 13.01 9.48 -12.58
N VAL A 185 12.88 8.20 -12.24
CA VAL A 185 13.26 7.05 -13.08
C VAL A 185 12.06 6.45 -13.84
N ILE A 186 10.82 6.84 -13.49
CA ILE A 186 9.62 6.31 -14.14
C ILE A 186 9.16 7.23 -15.29
N THR A 187 9.11 6.68 -16.51
CA THR A 187 8.52 7.36 -17.68
C THR A 187 7.10 6.83 -17.91
N THR A 188 6.12 7.74 -18.01
CA THR A 188 4.74 7.39 -18.40
C THR A 188 4.61 7.51 -19.92
N GLY A 189 3.93 6.56 -20.55
CA GLY A 189 3.78 6.54 -22.00
C GLY A 189 2.96 5.38 -22.55
N SER A 190 3.01 5.21 -23.86
CA SER A 190 2.23 4.22 -24.60
C SER A 190 3.12 3.35 -25.48
N PHE A 191 2.85 2.04 -25.51
CA PHE A 191 3.44 1.12 -26.47
C PHE A 191 2.60 1.08 -27.75
N GLN A 192 3.24 1.16 -28.91
CA GLN A 192 2.58 1.10 -30.21
C GLN A 192 3.38 0.24 -31.18
N TRP A 193 2.68 -0.43 -32.10
CA TRP A 193 3.32 -1.10 -33.22
C TRP A 193 3.93 -0.06 -34.16
N VAL A 194 5.21 -0.24 -34.51
CA VAL A 194 5.89 0.61 -35.48
C VAL A 194 5.11 0.56 -36.79
N ASN A 195 4.76 1.73 -37.33
CA ASN A 195 3.95 1.89 -38.54
C ASN A 195 2.57 1.19 -38.48
N GLY A 196 2.06 0.87 -37.28
CA GLY A 196 0.78 0.17 -37.11
C GLY A 196 0.79 -1.30 -37.53
N VAL A 197 1.94 -1.89 -37.84
CA VAL A 197 2.03 -3.27 -38.31
C VAL A 197 2.01 -4.23 -37.12
N LYS A 198 0.88 -4.90 -36.90
CA LYS A 198 0.69 -5.83 -35.78
C LYS A 198 1.73 -6.97 -35.78
N ASP A 199 2.10 -7.41 -34.58
CA ASP A 199 3.01 -8.53 -34.33
C ASP A 199 4.43 -8.36 -34.92
N THR A 200 4.86 -7.10 -35.11
CA THR A 200 6.20 -6.77 -35.60
C THR A 200 7.05 -6.12 -34.50
N GLN A 201 7.41 -4.85 -34.65
CA GLN A 201 8.19 -4.08 -33.67
C GLN A 201 7.26 -3.22 -32.83
N VAL A 202 7.49 -3.22 -31.53
CA VAL A 202 6.82 -2.32 -30.58
C VAL A 202 7.79 -1.21 -30.22
N ALA A 203 7.32 0.04 -30.23
CA ALA A 203 8.03 1.21 -29.72
C ALA A 203 7.27 1.81 -28.53
N PHE A 204 8.02 2.30 -27.55
CA PHE A 204 7.47 3.07 -26.44
C PHE A 204 7.60 4.56 -26.73
N THR A 205 6.49 5.29 -26.63
CA THR A 205 6.48 6.75 -26.78
C THR A 205 6.09 7.38 -25.45
N PRO A 206 6.94 8.25 -24.86
CA PRO A 206 6.58 9.01 -23.66
C PRO A 206 5.33 9.85 -23.91
N ASP A 207 4.37 9.73 -23.02
CA ASP A 207 3.09 10.45 -23.07
C ASP A 207 2.55 10.52 -21.63
N PRO A 208 2.37 11.72 -21.04
CA PRO A 208 1.80 11.88 -19.71
C PRO A 208 0.42 11.25 -19.55
N ASN A 209 -0.35 11.12 -20.64
CA ASN A 209 -1.66 10.46 -20.66
C ASN A 209 -1.58 8.97 -21.03
N GLY A 210 -0.35 8.46 -21.19
CA GLY A 210 -0.09 7.08 -21.55
C GLY A 210 -0.48 6.09 -20.46
N ARG A 211 -0.81 4.87 -20.88
CA ARG A 211 -1.32 3.81 -19.97
C ARG A 211 -0.23 3.10 -19.19
N PHE A 212 1.02 3.15 -19.64
CA PHE A 212 2.11 2.36 -19.10
C PHE A 212 3.10 3.23 -18.34
N LYS A 213 3.61 2.70 -17.22
CA LYS A 213 4.71 3.28 -16.45
C LYS A 213 5.92 2.36 -16.58
N VAL A 214 7.03 2.90 -17.07
CA VAL A 214 8.24 2.13 -17.35
C VAL A 214 9.39 2.71 -16.55
N SER A 215 10.01 1.88 -15.71
CA SER A 215 11.22 2.22 -14.94
C SER A 215 12.50 1.72 -15.59
N TRP A 216 12.39 0.77 -16.53
CA TRP A 216 13.53 0.17 -17.23
C TRP A 216 13.11 -0.39 -18.59
N VAL A 217 13.99 -0.24 -19.59
CA VAL A 217 13.90 -0.91 -20.89
C VAL A 217 15.24 -1.56 -21.21
N PRO A 218 15.26 -2.73 -21.87
CA PRO A 218 16.51 -3.36 -22.25
C PRO A 218 17.26 -2.51 -23.30
N PRO A 219 18.58 -2.65 -23.44
CA PRO A 219 19.35 -2.02 -24.52
C PRO A 219 18.76 -2.31 -25.91
N ARG A 220 18.92 -1.37 -26.85
CA ARG A 220 18.29 -1.43 -28.20
C ARG A 220 18.56 -2.74 -28.94
N ASN A 221 19.73 -3.33 -28.80
CA ASN A 221 20.10 -4.59 -29.44
C ASN A 221 19.31 -5.81 -28.92
N LEU A 222 18.69 -5.69 -27.76
CA LEU A 222 17.83 -6.73 -27.18
C LEU A 222 16.33 -6.44 -27.42
N GLN A 223 15.94 -5.21 -27.75
CA GLN A 223 14.54 -4.88 -28.01
C GLN A 223 14.03 -5.55 -29.30
N ASN A 224 12.76 -6.00 -29.30
CA ASN A 224 12.08 -6.61 -30.46
C ASN A 224 12.83 -7.79 -31.12
N ARG A 225 13.72 -8.47 -30.38
CA ARG A 225 14.50 -9.58 -30.91
C ARG A 225 13.64 -10.86 -30.95
N VAL A 226 13.32 -11.31 -32.16
CA VAL A 226 12.53 -12.52 -32.44
C VAL A 226 13.33 -13.44 -33.36
N ILE A 227 13.37 -14.73 -33.05
CA ILE A 227 13.98 -15.76 -33.89
C ILE A 227 12.85 -16.51 -34.58
N VAL A 228 12.88 -16.60 -35.91
CA VAL A 228 11.87 -17.38 -36.67
C VAL A 228 12.47 -18.73 -37.04
N LYS A 229 11.87 -19.82 -36.57
CA LYS A 229 12.25 -21.20 -36.95
C LYS A 229 11.01 -21.87 -37.55
N ASN A 230 11.10 -22.35 -38.79
CA ASN A 230 10.00 -23.01 -39.51
C ASN A 230 8.68 -22.20 -39.51
N GLY A 231 8.77 -20.87 -39.64
CA GLY A 231 7.62 -19.97 -39.62
C GLY A 231 7.07 -19.65 -38.22
N ILE A 232 7.58 -20.28 -37.16
CA ILE A 232 7.19 -20.03 -35.76
C ILE A 232 8.14 -19.01 -35.13
N LYS A 233 7.59 -18.02 -34.44
CA LYS A 233 8.34 -16.98 -33.71
C LYS A 233 8.75 -17.49 -32.33
N TYR A 234 10.02 -17.33 -31.99
CA TYR A 234 10.63 -17.65 -30.71
C TYR A 234 11.25 -16.38 -30.09
N PRO A 235 11.28 -16.25 -28.76
CA PRO A 235 11.95 -15.13 -28.09
C PRO A 235 13.45 -15.13 -28.40
N GLY A 236 14.00 -13.98 -28.81
CA GLY A 236 15.43 -13.85 -29.11
C GLY A 236 16.34 -13.69 -27.89
N ASN A 237 15.75 -13.51 -26.71
CA ASN A 237 16.47 -13.24 -25.46
C ASN A 237 16.08 -14.22 -24.34
N GLU A 238 16.05 -15.52 -24.65
CA GLU A 238 15.67 -16.57 -23.68
C GLU A 238 16.51 -16.59 -22.38
N HIS A 239 17.67 -15.92 -22.39
CA HIS A 239 18.59 -15.78 -21.25
C HIS A 239 18.27 -14.58 -20.35
N VAL A 240 17.53 -13.59 -20.84
CA VAL A 240 17.22 -12.36 -20.08
C VAL A 240 16.15 -12.64 -19.04
N GLY A 241 15.09 -13.35 -19.41
CA GLY A 241 14.01 -13.69 -18.50
C GLY A 241 12.88 -14.46 -19.15
N ALA A 242 11.96 -14.92 -18.32
CA ALA A 242 10.69 -15.50 -18.70
C ALA A 242 9.56 -14.63 -18.16
N PHE A 243 8.60 -14.30 -19.01
CA PHE A 243 7.43 -13.54 -18.62
C PHE A 243 6.20 -14.45 -18.68
N GLY A 244 5.51 -14.61 -17.56
CA GLY A 244 4.18 -15.19 -17.49
C GLY A 244 3.15 -14.08 -17.68
N CYS A 245 2.24 -14.26 -18.62
CA CYS A 245 1.05 -13.43 -18.69
C CYS A 245 -0.09 -14.17 -18.00
N ASP A 246 -0.79 -13.47 -17.11
CA ASP A 246 -2.09 -13.89 -16.64
C ASP A 246 -3.04 -13.95 -17.84
N SER A 247 -3.47 -15.17 -18.17
CA SER A 247 -4.38 -15.45 -19.27
C SER A 247 -5.84 -15.47 -18.84
N TYR A 248 -6.18 -15.13 -17.59
CA TYR A 248 -7.53 -15.37 -17.06
C TYR A 248 -8.60 -14.70 -17.93
N ASP A 249 -9.49 -15.57 -18.42
CA ASP A 249 -10.71 -15.20 -19.12
C ASP A 249 -11.55 -14.27 -18.24
N ILE A 250 -12.21 -13.34 -18.90
CA ILE A 250 -12.70 -12.04 -18.44
C ILE A 250 -13.90 -12.16 -17.46
N SER A 251 -14.22 -13.37 -16.99
CA SER A 251 -15.54 -13.74 -16.48
C SER A 251 -15.55 -14.37 -15.09
N GLY A 252 -14.39 -14.67 -14.47
CA GLY A 252 -14.33 -15.56 -13.30
C GLY A 252 -13.45 -15.13 -12.13
N THR A 253 -13.35 -13.84 -11.82
CA THR A 253 -12.66 -13.39 -10.60
C THR A 253 -13.61 -13.36 -9.40
N VAL A 254 -13.04 -13.47 -8.20
CA VAL A 254 -13.77 -13.49 -6.92
C VAL A 254 -14.57 -12.21 -6.67
N ASP A 255 -14.20 -11.10 -7.34
CA ASP A 255 -14.86 -9.80 -7.26
C ASP A 255 -15.77 -9.48 -8.46
N GLY A 256 -15.96 -10.43 -9.38
CA GLY A 256 -16.83 -10.30 -10.55
C GLY A 256 -16.32 -9.31 -11.61
N ARG A 257 -15.03 -8.97 -11.59
CA ARG A 257 -14.39 -8.05 -12.56
C ARG A 257 -13.31 -8.76 -13.36
N GLY A 258 -13.33 -8.67 -14.69
CA GLY A 258 -12.25 -9.24 -15.51
C GLY A 258 -10.85 -8.79 -15.08
N SER A 259 -9.88 -9.71 -15.17
CA SER A 259 -8.46 -9.39 -14.93
C SER A 259 -8.02 -8.29 -15.89
N ASN A 260 -7.21 -7.34 -15.41
CA ASN A 260 -6.59 -6.32 -16.25
C ASN A 260 -5.39 -6.86 -17.05
N GLY A 261 -5.15 -8.19 -17.05
CA GLY A 261 -4.03 -8.83 -17.72
C GLY A 261 -2.71 -8.50 -17.03
N ALA A 262 -2.47 -9.10 -15.87
CA ALA A 262 -1.20 -8.95 -15.17
C ALA A 262 -0.10 -9.74 -15.91
N LEU A 263 1.02 -9.11 -16.20
CA LEU A 263 2.20 -9.78 -16.75
C LEU A 263 3.32 -9.71 -15.73
N HIS A 264 3.83 -10.87 -15.33
CA HIS A 264 4.92 -11.00 -14.37
C HIS A 264 6.14 -11.63 -15.03
N GLY A 265 7.30 -11.02 -14.85
CA GLY A 265 8.56 -11.47 -15.42
C GLY A 265 9.57 -11.88 -14.36
N LEU A 266 10.19 -13.04 -14.54
CA LEU A 266 11.36 -13.45 -13.79
C LEU A 266 12.59 -13.36 -14.70
N THR A 267 13.65 -12.69 -14.28
CA THR A 267 14.95 -12.83 -14.96
C THR A 267 15.49 -14.24 -14.69
N LYS A 268 16.01 -14.93 -15.71
CA LYS A 268 16.49 -16.33 -15.53
C LYS A 268 17.72 -16.42 -14.63
N PHE A 269 18.42 -15.31 -14.42
CA PHE A 269 19.57 -15.21 -13.55
C PHE A 269 19.34 -14.05 -12.59
N SER A 270 19.26 -14.36 -11.30
CA SER A 270 19.64 -13.43 -10.24
C SER A 270 21.17 -13.36 -10.26
N MET A 271 21.73 -12.17 -10.51
CA MET A 271 23.07 -11.87 -9.99
C MET A 271 22.95 -11.63 -8.48
#